data_AF-A0A420W3L7-F1
#
_entry.id   AF-A0A420W3L7-F1
#
_cell.length_a   1.000
_cell.length_b   1.000
_cell.length_c   1.000
_cell.angle_alpha   90.00
_cell.angle_beta   90.00
_cell.angle_gamma   90.00
#
_symmetry.space_group_name_H-M   'P 1'
#
loop_
_entity.id
_entity.type
_entity.pdbx_description
1 polymer ?
#
loop_
_entity_poly.entity_id
_entity_poly.type
_entity_poly.pdbx_seq_one_letter_code
_entity_poly.pdbx_strand_id
1 'polypeptide(L)'
;MLTFAEKVISFNKQLHYQGDLPSDFNVINPYLDNPETLVVMEQFYNKYYNNTLKRKFIIGINPSRHGAGVTGVPFTDTKRLYSACGIKMQSAHTHEISSVFMYDMIEAYGGPEIFYKQFYINSPFPLAIVRHTKPDSWINANYYDDKQLFEMVKPFMIESLKQHISMGLETDEVFVLGKKNATFLAKINKEEKLFGEMIILDHPRYIQQYKSKDKQLYIDNYIRLLSSL
;
A
#
# COMPACT_ATOMS: atom_id res chain seq x y z
N MET A 1 -7.63 19.65 -15.81
CA MET A 1 -7.85 18.25 -15.38
C MET A 1 -7.02 18.03 -14.13
N LEU A 2 -7.57 17.42 -13.07
CA LEU A 2 -6.80 17.17 -11.85
C LEU A 2 -5.63 16.20 -12.13
N THR A 3 -4.46 16.48 -11.57
CA THR A 3 -3.31 15.58 -11.57
C THR A 3 -3.58 14.34 -10.74
N PHE A 4 -2.80 13.30 -10.96
CA PHE A 4 -2.89 12.07 -10.16
C PHE A 4 -2.64 12.36 -8.68
N ALA A 5 -1.65 13.22 -8.37
CA ALA A 5 -1.37 13.69 -7.02
C ALA A 5 -2.60 14.33 -6.35
N GLU A 6 -3.25 15.29 -7.02
CA GLU A 6 -4.42 15.98 -6.47
C GLU A 6 -5.57 15.00 -6.14
N LYS A 7 -5.79 14.01 -7.01
CA LYS A 7 -6.82 12.97 -6.78
C LYS A 7 -6.50 12.11 -5.57
N VAL A 8 -5.24 11.66 -5.43
CA VAL A 8 -4.82 10.83 -4.29
C VAL A 8 -4.84 11.62 -2.98
N ILE A 9 -4.37 12.86 -3.00
CA ILE A 9 -4.38 13.75 -1.82
C ILE A 9 -5.83 13.99 -1.38
N SER A 10 -6.75 14.28 -2.30
CA SER A 10 -8.17 14.46 -1.99
C SER A 10 -8.78 13.19 -1.40
N PHE A 11 -8.49 12.03 -1.99
CA PHE A 11 -8.94 10.73 -1.46
C PHE A 11 -8.43 10.51 -0.03
N ASN A 12 -7.13 10.68 0.22
CA ASN A 12 -6.54 10.46 1.55
C ASN A 12 -7.12 11.42 2.61
N LYS A 13 -7.38 12.69 2.26
CA LYS A 13 -8.00 13.66 3.17
C LYS A 13 -9.43 13.31 3.57
N GLN A 14 -10.14 12.60 2.70
CA GLN A 14 -11.53 12.18 2.92
C GLN A 14 -11.62 10.73 3.42
N LEU A 15 -10.49 10.03 3.50
CA LEU A 15 -10.45 8.61 3.82
C LEU A 15 -10.87 8.39 5.26
N HIS A 16 -11.97 7.68 5.45
CA HIS A 16 -12.48 7.33 6.76
C HIS A 16 -13.33 6.07 6.66
N TYR A 17 -13.10 5.11 7.55
CA TYR A 17 -13.88 3.88 7.64
C TYR A 17 -14.93 4.02 8.74
N GLN A 18 -16.21 3.85 8.36
CA GLN A 18 -17.37 3.98 9.24
C GLN A 18 -18.13 2.66 9.44
N GLY A 19 -17.60 1.54 8.92
CA GLY A 19 -18.23 0.24 9.05
C GLY A 19 -17.95 -0.43 10.40
N ASP A 20 -18.72 -1.48 10.71
CA ASP A 20 -18.51 -2.31 11.89
C ASP A 20 -17.29 -3.22 11.74
N LEU A 21 -16.71 -3.60 12.87
CA LEU A 21 -15.60 -4.56 12.96
C LEU A 21 -15.93 -5.64 14.00
N PRO A 22 -15.32 -6.82 13.93
CA PRO A 22 -15.36 -7.75 15.05
C PRO A 22 -14.72 -7.09 16.29
N SER A 23 -15.19 -7.45 17.48
CA SER A 23 -14.90 -6.71 18.72
C SER A 23 -13.42 -6.65 19.12
N ASP A 24 -12.60 -7.56 18.60
CA ASP A 24 -11.16 -7.59 18.82
C ASP A 24 -10.35 -6.86 17.75
N PHE A 25 -10.99 -6.19 16.78
CA PHE A 25 -10.32 -5.41 15.74
C PHE A 25 -10.61 -3.92 15.86
N ASN A 26 -9.65 -3.12 15.40
CA ASN A 26 -9.79 -1.68 15.26
C ASN A 26 -9.03 -1.17 14.03
N VAL A 27 -9.37 0.02 13.57
CA VAL A 27 -8.74 0.69 12.42
C VAL A 27 -7.97 1.92 12.90
N ILE A 28 -6.76 2.08 12.39
CA ILE A 28 -5.92 3.26 12.60
C ILE A 28 -5.91 4.07 11.30
N ASN A 29 -6.32 5.33 11.42
CA ASN A 29 -6.28 6.28 10.32
C ASN A 29 -5.12 7.26 10.51
N PRO A 30 -4.03 7.13 9.72
CA PRO A 30 -2.83 7.94 9.92
C PRO A 30 -3.07 9.44 9.70
N TYR A 31 -4.16 9.80 9.00
CA TYR A 31 -4.50 11.17 8.65
C TYR A 31 -5.27 11.92 9.74
N LEU A 32 -5.73 11.24 10.80
CA LEU A 32 -6.46 11.86 11.91
C LEU A 32 -5.59 12.09 13.15
N ASP A 33 -4.61 11.21 13.40
CA ASP A 33 -3.86 11.21 14.66
C ASP A 33 -2.66 12.16 14.65
N ASN A 34 -2.02 12.35 13.49
CA ASN A 34 -0.82 13.15 13.35
C ASN A 34 -0.92 14.12 12.16
N PRO A 35 -1.02 15.44 12.39
CA PRO A 35 -1.10 16.44 11.32
C PRO A 35 0.09 16.40 10.36
N GLU A 36 1.29 16.00 10.81
CA GLU A 36 2.47 15.93 9.95
C GLU A 36 2.33 14.84 8.88
N THR A 37 1.55 13.79 9.12
CA THR A 37 1.26 12.74 8.12
C THR A 37 0.73 13.36 6.83
N LEU A 38 -0.24 14.27 6.91
CA LEU A 38 -0.83 14.92 5.73
C LEU A 38 0.23 15.74 4.98
N VAL A 39 1.10 16.45 5.71
CA VAL A 39 2.16 17.27 5.14
C VAL A 39 3.15 16.42 4.34
N VAL A 40 3.67 15.34 4.92
CA VAL A 40 4.67 14.49 4.24
C VAL A 40 4.05 13.67 3.12
N MET A 41 2.80 13.23 3.27
CA MET A 41 2.03 12.55 2.23
C MET A 41 1.81 13.46 1.02
N GLU A 42 1.40 14.71 1.23
CA GLU A 42 1.24 15.71 0.17
C GLU A 42 2.57 16.00 -0.55
N GLN A 43 3.67 16.16 0.18
CA GLN A 43 4.99 16.35 -0.42
C GLN A 43 5.37 15.16 -1.32
N PHE A 44 5.11 13.93 -0.87
CA PHE A 44 5.41 12.73 -1.65
C PHE A 44 4.60 12.66 -2.94
N TYR A 45 3.28 12.82 -2.85
CA TYR A 45 2.44 12.73 -4.05
C TYR A 45 2.67 13.89 -5.02
N ASN A 46 2.88 15.11 -4.53
CA ASN A 46 3.26 16.23 -5.39
C ASN A 46 4.64 16.02 -6.06
N LYS A 47 5.59 15.37 -5.38
CA LYS A 47 6.90 15.08 -5.97
C LYS A 47 6.82 14.07 -7.11
N TYR A 48 6.09 12.96 -6.93
CA TYR A 48 6.15 11.83 -7.86
C TYR A 48 4.94 11.68 -8.79
N TYR A 49 3.80 12.30 -8.47
CA TYR A 49 2.52 12.09 -9.16
C TYR A 49 1.87 13.37 -9.66
N ASN A 50 2.58 14.51 -9.68
CA ASN A 50 2.05 15.80 -10.14
C ASN A 50 1.99 15.90 -11.69
N ASN A 51 1.24 14.98 -12.30
CA ASN A 51 0.96 14.89 -13.72
C ASN A 51 -0.31 14.06 -13.93
N THR A 52 -0.78 13.95 -15.18
CA THR A 52 -1.99 13.20 -15.54
C THR A 52 -1.69 11.86 -16.22
N LEU A 53 -0.45 11.38 -16.15
CA LEU A 53 -0.08 10.10 -16.76
C LEU A 53 -0.81 8.95 -16.06
N LYS A 54 -1.13 7.88 -16.80
CA LYS A 54 -1.65 6.64 -16.20
C LYS A 54 -0.58 5.93 -15.39
N ARG A 55 -0.98 5.00 -14.52
CA ARG A 55 -0.07 4.16 -13.72
C ARG A 55 -0.50 2.71 -13.72
N LYS A 56 0.46 1.79 -13.79
CA LYS A 56 0.26 0.38 -13.47
C LYS A 56 0.01 0.23 -11.97
N PHE A 57 -0.90 -0.66 -11.60
CA PHE A 57 -1.32 -0.80 -10.19
C PHE A 57 -0.57 -1.93 -9.48
N ILE A 58 0.08 -1.58 -8.36
CA ILE A 58 0.65 -2.54 -7.42
C ILE A 58 -0.22 -2.58 -6.16
N ILE A 59 -0.77 -3.76 -5.86
CA ILE A 59 -1.77 -3.96 -4.82
C ILE A 59 -1.12 -4.70 -3.63
N GLY A 60 -0.87 -3.96 -2.55
CA GLY A 60 -0.51 -4.45 -1.24
C GLY A 60 -1.69 -5.05 -0.47
N ILE A 61 -1.50 -5.37 0.81
CA ILE A 61 -2.53 -5.99 1.67
C ILE A 61 -3.39 -4.91 2.33
N ASN A 62 -2.87 -4.30 3.39
CA ASN A 62 -3.33 -3.07 4.04
C ASN A 62 -2.14 -2.46 4.80
N PRO A 63 -2.15 -1.16 5.10
CA PRO A 63 -1.11 -0.53 5.90
C PRO A 63 -0.81 -1.23 7.22
N SER A 64 0.45 -1.14 7.66
CA SER A 64 0.85 -1.44 9.04
C SER A 64 0.93 -0.15 9.85
N ARG A 65 0.76 -0.24 11.17
CA ARG A 65 0.86 0.92 12.09
C ARG A 65 2.25 1.55 12.19
N HIS A 66 3.27 0.97 11.56
CA HIS A 66 4.66 1.47 11.61
C HIS A 66 5.16 1.98 10.25
N GLY A 67 4.41 1.74 9.17
CA GLY A 67 4.76 2.14 7.80
C GLY A 67 3.86 3.27 7.30
N ALA A 68 3.04 2.95 6.29
CA ALA A 68 2.03 3.86 5.77
C ALA A 68 0.99 4.30 6.82
N GLY A 69 0.79 3.52 7.90
CA GLY A 69 0.04 3.94 9.08
C GLY A 69 0.70 5.04 9.91
N VAL A 70 1.85 5.56 9.48
CA VAL A 70 2.52 6.75 10.05
C VAL A 70 2.80 7.80 8.97
N THR A 71 3.29 7.40 7.81
CA THR A 71 3.69 8.35 6.75
C THR A 71 2.58 8.69 5.75
N GLY A 72 1.50 7.90 5.71
CA GLY A 72 0.49 7.98 4.65
C GLY A 72 0.97 7.48 3.28
N VAL A 73 2.19 6.93 3.18
CA VAL A 73 2.79 6.49 1.91
C VAL A 73 3.05 4.96 1.94
N PRO A 74 2.43 4.18 1.04
CA PRO A 74 2.60 2.72 0.98
C PRO A 74 4.07 2.28 0.91
N PHE A 75 4.41 1.26 1.70
CA PHE A 75 5.77 0.68 1.80
C PHE A 75 6.88 1.70 2.06
N THR A 76 6.56 2.84 2.65
CA THR A 76 7.51 3.94 2.88
C THR A 76 7.48 4.32 4.34
N ASP A 77 8.40 3.77 5.13
CA ASP A 77 8.59 4.22 6.50
C ASP A 77 9.33 5.56 6.55
N THR A 78 9.40 6.17 7.73
CA THR A 78 10.07 7.48 7.90
C THR A 78 11.55 7.48 7.49
N LYS A 79 12.26 6.35 7.65
CA LYS A 79 13.65 6.20 7.24
C LYS A 79 13.79 6.30 5.72
N ARG A 80 12.99 5.55 4.96
CA ARG A 80 13.01 5.56 3.48
C ARG A 80 12.42 6.84 2.90
N LEU A 81 11.37 7.38 3.52
CA LEU A 81 10.82 8.68 3.14
C LEU A 81 11.90 9.76 3.16
N TYR A 82 12.77 9.74 4.17
CA TYR A 82 13.90 10.66 4.23
C TYR A 82 15.03 10.26 3.28
N SER A 83 15.57 9.04 3.40
CA SER A 83 16.82 8.67 2.70
C SER A 83 16.67 8.54 1.19
N ALA A 84 15.51 8.09 0.71
CA ALA A 84 15.26 7.85 -0.72
C ALA A 84 14.36 8.92 -1.35
N CYS A 85 13.42 9.50 -0.59
CA CYS A 85 12.53 10.53 -1.13
C CYS A 85 12.93 11.97 -0.73
N GLY A 86 13.85 12.15 0.20
CA GLY A 86 14.27 13.49 0.67
C GLY A 86 13.20 14.21 1.50
N ILE A 87 12.20 13.50 2.00
CA ILE A 87 11.08 14.06 2.78
C ILE A 87 11.26 13.63 4.24
N LYS A 88 11.54 14.59 5.12
CA LYS A 88 11.78 14.30 6.54
C LYS A 88 10.49 14.47 7.34
N MET A 89 10.14 13.44 8.12
CA MET A 89 9.13 13.51 9.18
C MET A 89 9.84 13.71 10.52
N GLN A 90 9.40 14.67 11.32
CA GLN A 90 10.02 15.07 12.59
C GLN A 90 9.36 14.39 13.80
N SER A 91 8.04 14.22 13.74
CA SER A 91 7.22 13.71 14.85
C SER A 91 7.38 12.22 15.10
N ALA A 92 7.91 11.46 14.14
CA ALA A 92 8.02 10.01 14.23
C ALA A 92 9.30 9.48 13.59
N HIS A 93 9.79 8.37 14.14
CA HIS A 93 10.86 7.58 13.56
C HIS A 93 10.51 6.10 13.64
N THR A 94 10.38 5.46 12.49
CA THR A 94 9.86 4.10 12.33
C THR A 94 10.76 3.28 11.41
N HIS A 95 10.68 1.97 11.59
CA HIS A 95 11.38 1.01 10.75
C HIS A 95 10.43 -0.12 10.32
N GLU A 96 10.17 -0.21 9.02
CA GLU A 96 9.40 -1.30 8.41
C GLU A 96 10.28 -2.12 7.46
N ILE A 97 10.40 -3.42 7.75
CA ILE A 97 11.18 -4.36 6.92
C ILE A 97 10.67 -4.42 5.47
N SER A 98 9.35 -4.36 5.24
CA SER A 98 8.77 -4.34 3.90
C SER A 98 9.25 -3.12 3.11
N SER A 99 9.40 -1.98 3.79
CA SER A 99 9.92 -0.74 3.20
C SER A 99 11.40 -0.86 2.84
N VAL A 100 12.20 -1.60 3.62
CA VAL A 100 13.60 -1.90 3.23
C VAL A 100 13.64 -2.60 1.88
N PHE A 101 12.91 -3.71 1.74
CA PHE A 101 12.90 -4.46 0.48
C PHE A 101 12.35 -3.64 -0.68
N MET A 102 11.24 -2.92 -0.45
CA MET A 102 10.62 -2.15 -1.52
C MET A 102 11.56 -1.09 -2.06
N TYR A 103 12.30 -0.37 -1.20
CA TYR A 103 13.24 0.64 -1.66
C TYR A 103 14.55 0.07 -2.22
N ASP A 104 15.03 -1.07 -1.72
CA ASP A 104 16.12 -1.80 -2.37
C ASP A 104 15.73 -2.19 -3.82
N MET A 105 14.49 -2.63 -4.02
CA MET A 105 13.93 -2.98 -5.34
C MET A 105 13.74 -1.74 -6.22
N ILE A 106 13.16 -0.65 -5.68
CA ILE A 106 12.96 0.61 -6.41
C ILE A 106 14.30 1.19 -6.86
N GLU A 107 15.33 1.15 -6.00
CA GLU A 107 16.67 1.61 -6.37
C GLU A 107 17.24 0.78 -7.52
N ALA A 108 17.18 -0.56 -7.41
CA ALA A 108 17.64 -1.47 -8.46
C ALA A 108 16.81 -1.34 -9.77
N TYR A 109 15.55 -0.92 -9.68
CA TYR A 109 14.70 -0.63 -10.84
C TYR A 109 15.11 0.66 -11.60
N GLY A 110 15.87 1.56 -10.96
CA GLY A 110 16.27 2.85 -11.54
C GLY A 110 15.89 4.06 -10.68
N GLY A 111 15.47 3.84 -9.44
CA GLY A 111 15.21 4.87 -8.46
C GLY A 111 13.74 5.35 -8.40
N PRO A 112 13.39 6.11 -7.35
CA PRO A 112 12.00 6.50 -7.06
C PRO A 112 11.31 7.29 -8.18
N GLU A 113 12.05 8.17 -8.87
CA GLU A 113 11.46 9.00 -9.94
C GLU A 113 11.00 8.15 -11.13
N ILE A 114 11.83 7.19 -11.57
CA ILE A 114 11.51 6.29 -12.68
C ILE A 114 10.38 5.34 -12.27
N PHE A 115 10.47 4.78 -11.07
CA PHE A 115 9.49 3.83 -10.57
C PHE A 115 8.10 4.46 -10.39
N TYR A 116 7.99 5.57 -9.65
CA TYR A 116 6.69 6.18 -9.34
C TYR A 116 6.06 6.93 -10.53
N LYS A 117 6.83 7.20 -11.60
CA LYS A 117 6.28 7.64 -12.88
C LYS A 117 5.47 6.55 -13.58
N GLN A 118 5.75 5.28 -13.30
CA GLN A 118 5.10 4.13 -13.94
C GLN A 118 4.10 3.43 -13.02
N PHE A 119 4.42 3.30 -11.74
CA PHE A 119 3.64 2.51 -10.79
C PHE A 119 2.95 3.37 -9.74
N TYR A 120 1.75 2.93 -9.36
CA TYR A 120 1.06 3.39 -8.17
C TYR A 120 0.89 2.22 -7.21
N ILE A 121 1.30 2.39 -5.96
CA ILE A 121 1.12 1.37 -4.92
C ILE A 121 -0.03 1.81 -4.02
N ASN A 122 -1.00 0.92 -3.79
CA ASN A 122 -1.97 1.04 -2.70
C ASN A 122 -2.47 -0.35 -2.29
N SER A 123 -3.58 -0.42 -1.57
CA SER A 123 -4.18 -1.63 -1.03
C SER A 123 -5.69 -1.53 -1.09
N PRO A 124 -6.41 -2.67 -1.15
CA PRO A 124 -7.86 -2.66 -1.13
C PRO A 124 -8.43 -2.04 0.16
N PHE A 125 -7.78 -2.24 1.31
CA PHE A 125 -8.13 -1.56 2.55
C PHE A 125 -6.99 -0.56 2.91
N PRO A 126 -7.11 0.72 2.56
CA PRO A 126 -6.03 1.73 2.66
C PRO A 126 -5.80 2.27 4.08
N LEU A 127 -6.26 1.58 5.12
CA LEU A 127 -6.07 1.94 6.52
C LEU A 127 -5.42 0.79 7.30
N ALA A 128 -4.72 1.11 8.39
CA ALA A 128 -4.10 0.05 9.19
C ALA A 128 -5.16 -0.66 10.04
N ILE A 129 -5.14 -1.99 10.05
CA ILE A 129 -6.00 -2.81 10.92
C ILE A 129 -5.13 -3.35 12.05
N VAL A 130 -5.64 -3.25 13.27
CA VAL A 130 -5.01 -3.84 14.46
C VAL A 130 -5.96 -4.79 15.16
N ARG A 131 -5.40 -5.82 15.80
CA ARG A 131 -6.13 -6.81 16.59
C ARG A 131 -5.65 -6.81 18.04
N HIS A 132 -6.60 -6.77 18.97
CA HIS A 132 -6.36 -6.92 20.39
C HIS A 132 -6.12 -8.41 20.71
N THR A 133 -5.01 -8.73 21.38
CA THR A 133 -4.60 -10.12 21.63
C THR A 133 -4.49 -10.46 23.11
N LYS A 134 -4.13 -9.48 23.93
CA LYS A 134 -3.99 -9.52 25.39
C LYS A 134 -4.26 -8.11 25.91
N PRO A 135 -4.56 -7.91 27.20
CA PRO A 135 -4.68 -6.56 27.78
C PRO A 135 -3.53 -5.66 27.33
N ASP A 136 -3.85 -4.48 26.81
CA ASP A 136 -2.92 -3.47 26.28
C ASP A 136 -2.02 -3.92 25.11
N SER A 137 -2.34 -5.04 24.44
CA SER A 137 -1.53 -5.60 23.33
C SER A 137 -2.30 -5.62 22.01
N TRP A 138 -2.00 -4.63 21.18
CA TRP A 138 -2.46 -4.54 19.80
C TRP A 138 -1.37 -4.98 18.81
N ILE A 139 -1.69 -5.90 17.91
CA ILE A 139 -0.82 -6.33 16.81
C ILE A 139 -1.40 -5.87 15.47
N ASN A 140 -0.55 -5.72 14.44
CA ASN A 140 -1.06 -5.52 13.08
C ASN A 140 -1.87 -6.75 12.64
N ALA A 141 -2.98 -6.52 11.95
CA ALA A 141 -3.78 -7.55 11.31
C ALA A 141 -3.95 -7.24 9.82
N ASN A 142 -4.14 -8.30 9.05
CA ASN A 142 -4.55 -8.19 7.67
C ASN A 142 -6.07 -8.29 7.58
N TYR A 143 -6.66 -7.64 6.58
CA TYR A 143 -8.11 -7.70 6.32
C TYR A 143 -8.66 -9.13 6.13
N TYR A 144 -7.78 -10.11 5.84
CA TYR A 144 -8.11 -11.51 5.61
C TYR A 144 -7.70 -12.47 6.73
N ASP A 145 -7.27 -11.94 7.88
CA ASP A 145 -6.82 -12.79 9.00
C ASP A 145 -7.99 -13.43 9.75
N ASP A 146 -9.18 -12.84 9.63
CA ASP A 146 -10.43 -13.38 10.14
C ASP A 146 -11.52 -13.33 9.04
N LYS A 147 -12.38 -14.35 9.00
CA LYS A 147 -13.43 -14.45 7.97
C LYS A 147 -14.50 -13.38 8.18
N GLN A 148 -14.93 -13.15 9.42
CA GLN A 148 -15.93 -12.14 9.75
C GLN A 148 -15.38 -10.74 9.46
N LEU A 149 -14.12 -10.48 9.81
CA LEU A 149 -13.44 -9.24 9.45
C LEU A 149 -13.50 -9.00 7.93
N PHE A 150 -13.08 -9.98 7.13
CA PHE A 150 -13.07 -9.85 5.67
C PHE A 150 -14.46 -9.48 5.12
N GLU A 151 -15.51 -10.19 5.54
CA GLU A 151 -16.87 -9.90 5.06
C GLU A 151 -17.33 -8.49 5.46
N MET A 152 -16.99 -8.02 6.66
CA MET A 152 -17.35 -6.67 7.13
C MET A 152 -16.64 -5.54 6.37
N VAL A 153 -15.36 -5.74 6.03
CA VAL A 153 -14.56 -4.68 5.35
C VAL A 153 -14.63 -4.76 3.82
N LYS A 154 -15.08 -5.88 3.25
CA LYS A 154 -15.15 -6.11 1.79
C LYS A 154 -15.89 -5.02 1.01
N PRO A 155 -17.08 -4.51 1.44
CA PRO A 155 -17.76 -3.45 0.71
C PRO A 155 -16.91 -2.18 0.57
N PHE A 156 -16.25 -1.76 1.66
CA PHE A 156 -15.33 -0.62 1.66
C PHE A 156 -14.10 -0.88 0.78
N MET A 157 -13.57 -2.12 0.78
CA MET A 157 -12.47 -2.48 -0.10
C MET A 157 -12.82 -2.33 -1.58
N ILE A 158 -14.03 -2.74 -1.97
CA ILE A 158 -14.52 -2.62 -3.34
C ILE A 158 -14.63 -1.15 -3.73
N GLU A 159 -15.22 -0.32 -2.85
CA GLU A 159 -15.34 1.12 -3.08
C GLU A 159 -13.96 1.78 -3.22
N SER A 160 -13.04 1.50 -2.30
CA SER A 160 -11.68 2.03 -2.34
C SER A 160 -10.94 1.64 -3.62
N LEU A 161 -11.05 0.39 -4.07
CA LEU A 161 -10.45 -0.05 -5.33
C LEU A 161 -11.04 0.69 -6.53
N LYS A 162 -12.37 0.82 -6.61
CA LYS A 162 -13.05 1.58 -7.68
C LYS A 162 -12.60 3.04 -7.71
N GLN A 163 -12.49 3.67 -6.54
CA GLN A 163 -11.99 5.04 -6.42
C GLN A 163 -10.55 5.15 -6.91
N HIS A 164 -9.64 4.25 -6.51
CA HIS A 164 -8.26 4.23 -7.01
C HIS A 164 -8.19 4.04 -8.52
N ILE A 165 -8.95 3.09 -9.08
CA ILE A 165 -8.99 2.83 -10.52
C ILE A 165 -9.41 4.08 -11.28
N SER A 166 -10.43 4.80 -10.79
CA SER A 166 -10.92 6.05 -11.38
C SER A 166 -9.88 7.19 -11.44
N MET A 167 -8.79 7.10 -10.67
CA MET A 167 -7.73 8.12 -10.67
C MET A 167 -6.89 8.11 -11.95
N GLY A 168 -6.89 6.99 -12.68
CA GLY A 168 -6.14 6.81 -13.93
C GLY A 168 -5.23 5.59 -13.90
N LEU A 169 -5.69 4.47 -13.32
CA LEU A 169 -4.91 3.24 -13.28
C LEU A 169 -5.13 2.40 -14.55
N GLU A 170 -4.09 1.70 -14.96
CA GLU A 170 -4.17 0.60 -15.91
C GLU A 170 -4.63 -0.64 -15.16
N THR A 171 -5.66 -1.32 -15.70
CA THR A 171 -6.32 -2.44 -15.05
C THR A 171 -6.32 -3.71 -15.90
N ASP A 172 -5.72 -3.69 -17.09
CA ASP A 172 -5.57 -4.91 -17.91
C ASP A 172 -4.68 -5.92 -17.19
N GLU A 173 -3.65 -5.44 -16.50
CA GLU A 173 -2.75 -6.21 -15.66
C GLU A 173 -2.45 -5.46 -14.36
N VAL A 174 -2.46 -6.18 -13.24
CA VAL A 174 -2.14 -5.62 -11.92
C VAL A 174 -1.14 -6.52 -11.19
N PHE A 175 -0.28 -5.91 -10.37
CA PHE A 175 0.72 -6.63 -9.59
C PHE A 175 0.23 -6.83 -8.16
N VAL A 176 0.04 -8.07 -7.73
CA VAL A 176 -0.48 -8.37 -6.40
C VAL A 176 0.63 -8.86 -5.48
N LEU A 177 0.83 -8.15 -4.37
CA LEU A 177 1.84 -8.51 -3.38
C LEU A 177 1.26 -9.54 -2.39
N GLY A 178 1.70 -10.78 -2.51
CA GLY A 178 1.38 -11.90 -1.63
C GLY A 178 0.31 -12.86 -2.16
N LYS A 179 0.59 -14.17 -2.06
CA LYS A 179 -0.32 -15.24 -2.54
C LYS A 179 -1.69 -15.24 -1.85
N LYS A 180 -1.71 -15.05 -0.52
CA LYS A 180 -2.96 -14.96 0.25
C LYS A 180 -3.76 -13.71 -0.15
N ASN A 181 -3.10 -12.58 -0.37
CA ASN A 181 -3.72 -11.36 -0.89
C ASN A 181 -4.40 -11.60 -2.24
N ALA A 182 -3.68 -12.25 -3.17
CA ALA A 182 -4.23 -12.62 -4.48
C ALA A 182 -5.46 -13.53 -4.38
N THR A 183 -5.49 -14.48 -3.44
CA THR A 183 -6.67 -15.34 -3.23
C THR A 183 -7.92 -14.53 -2.85
N PHE A 184 -7.78 -13.51 -2.00
CA PHE A 184 -8.93 -12.69 -1.59
C PHE A 184 -9.30 -11.64 -2.64
N LEU A 185 -8.33 -11.04 -3.31
CA LEU A 185 -8.57 -10.16 -4.46
C LEU A 185 -9.24 -10.91 -5.61
N ALA A 186 -8.92 -12.19 -5.85
CA ALA A 186 -9.60 -13.02 -6.83
C ALA A 186 -11.10 -13.19 -6.53
N LYS A 187 -11.49 -13.30 -5.25
CA LYS A 187 -12.90 -13.36 -4.85
C LYS A 187 -13.61 -12.05 -5.19
N ILE A 188 -13.01 -10.92 -4.83
CA ILE A 188 -13.54 -9.59 -5.17
C ILE A 188 -13.65 -9.42 -6.69
N ASN A 189 -12.58 -9.74 -7.43
CA ASN A 189 -12.52 -9.53 -8.87
C ASN A 189 -13.45 -10.46 -9.66
N LYS A 190 -13.76 -11.65 -9.14
CA LYS A 190 -14.77 -12.55 -9.72
C LYS A 190 -16.16 -11.91 -9.74
N GLU A 191 -16.47 -11.11 -8.73
CA GLU A 191 -17.76 -10.43 -8.58
C GLU A 191 -17.75 -9.08 -9.32
N GLU A 192 -16.71 -8.29 -9.13
CA GLU A 192 -16.67 -6.87 -9.53
C GLU A 192 -15.98 -6.62 -10.88
N LYS A 193 -15.16 -7.56 -11.38
CA LYS A 193 -14.41 -7.46 -12.65
C LYS A 193 -13.61 -6.15 -12.76
N LEU A 194 -12.87 -5.81 -11.72
CA LEU A 194 -12.11 -4.58 -11.57
C LEU A 194 -10.82 -4.54 -12.42
N PHE A 195 -10.21 -5.70 -12.65
CA PHE A 195 -8.96 -5.82 -13.42
C PHE A 195 -8.87 -7.17 -14.16
N GLY A 196 -7.99 -7.24 -15.16
CA GLY A 196 -7.70 -8.43 -15.95
C GLY A 196 -6.74 -9.39 -15.22
N GLU A 197 -5.52 -9.51 -15.72
CA GLU A 197 -4.53 -10.43 -15.18
C GLU A 197 -3.95 -9.95 -13.83
N MET A 198 -3.80 -10.87 -12.88
CA MET A 198 -3.10 -10.63 -11.62
C MET A 198 -1.72 -11.29 -11.63
N ILE A 199 -0.68 -10.49 -11.77
CA ILE A 199 0.71 -10.94 -11.66
C ILE A 199 1.08 -10.98 -10.18
N ILE A 200 1.27 -12.19 -9.64
CA ILE A 200 1.49 -12.38 -8.21
C ILE A 200 2.99 -12.34 -7.88
N LEU A 201 3.36 -11.44 -6.96
CA LEU A 201 4.70 -11.31 -6.42
C LEU A 201 4.72 -11.74 -4.94
N ASP A 202 5.80 -12.36 -4.47
CA ASP A 202 5.93 -12.66 -3.04
C ASP A 202 6.02 -11.36 -2.23
N HIS A 203 5.27 -11.27 -1.13
CA HIS A 203 5.14 -10.01 -0.38
C HIS A 203 6.49 -9.56 0.22
N PRO A 204 6.85 -8.27 0.19
CA PRO A 204 8.13 -7.77 0.71
C PRO A 204 8.44 -8.20 2.16
N ARG A 205 7.42 -8.21 3.03
CA ARG A 205 7.53 -8.72 4.41
C ARG A 205 7.97 -10.19 4.45
N TYR A 206 7.35 -11.06 3.64
CA TYR A 206 7.70 -12.49 3.60
C TYR A 206 9.16 -12.67 3.18
N ILE A 207 9.60 -11.93 2.16
CA ILE A 207 10.98 -12.00 1.67
C ILE A 207 11.96 -11.61 2.78
N GLN A 208 11.72 -10.49 3.46
CA GLN A 208 12.62 -10.04 4.53
C GLN A 208 12.62 -10.96 5.75
N GLN A 209 11.49 -11.60 6.08
CA GLN A 209 11.41 -12.49 7.24
C GLN A 209 11.99 -13.88 6.99
N TYR A 210 11.81 -14.43 5.80
CA TYR A 210 12.07 -15.86 5.54
C TYR A 210 13.06 -16.12 4.41
N LYS A 211 13.36 -15.11 3.59
CA LYS A 211 14.17 -15.24 2.36
C LYS A 211 15.22 -14.13 2.22
N SER A 212 15.66 -13.55 3.35
CA SER A 212 16.61 -12.44 3.35
C SER A 212 17.95 -12.79 2.69
N LYS A 213 18.37 -14.06 2.77
CA LYS A 213 19.57 -14.58 2.07
C LYS A 213 19.43 -14.57 0.55
N ASP A 214 18.20 -14.72 0.05
CA ASP A 214 17.88 -14.78 -1.38
C ASP A 214 17.35 -13.43 -1.90
N LYS A 215 17.49 -12.35 -1.13
CA LYS A 215 16.87 -11.03 -1.42
C LYS A 215 17.09 -10.56 -2.86
N GLN A 216 18.30 -10.72 -3.39
CA GLN A 216 18.63 -10.27 -4.74
C GLN A 216 17.82 -11.02 -5.81
N LEU A 217 17.65 -12.34 -5.67
CA LEU A 217 16.82 -13.14 -6.57
C LEU A 217 15.37 -12.61 -6.63
N TYR A 218 14.84 -12.19 -5.49
CA TYR A 218 13.51 -11.60 -5.43
C TYR A 218 13.46 -10.20 -6.08
N ILE A 219 14.47 -9.36 -5.87
CA ILE A 219 14.58 -8.05 -6.54
C ILE A 219 14.62 -8.24 -8.07
N ASP A 220 15.48 -9.14 -8.56
CA ASP A 220 15.61 -9.43 -9.98
C ASP A 220 14.30 -9.94 -10.58
N ASN A 221 13.58 -10.79 -9.85
CA ASN A 221 12.26 -11.28 -10.26
C ASN A 221 11.20 -10.17 -10.29
N TYR A 222 11.20 -9.27 -9.30
CA TYR A 222 10.34 -8.08 -9.29
C TYR A 222 10.61 -7.22 -10.52
N ILE A 223 11.87 -6.86 -10.77
CA ILE A 223 12.26 -6.02 -11.91
C ILE A 223 11.87 -6.69 -13.23
N ARG A 224 12.14 -7.99 -13.38
CA ARG A 224 11.78 -8.75 -14.58
C ARG A 224 10.28 -8.65 -14.88
N LEU A 225 9.43 -8.85 -13.87
CA LEU A 225 7.97 -8.81 -14.02
C LEU A 225 7.41 -7.39 -14.20
N LEU A 226 8.01 -6.40 -13.52
CA LEU A 226 7.60 -4.99 -13.67
C LEU A 226 8.05 -4.39 -15.01
N SER A 227 9.12 -4.91 -15.60
CA SER A 227 9.69 -4.43 -16.86
C SER A 227 9.27 -5.23 -18.09
N SER A 228 8.64 -6.39 -17.93
CA SER A 228 8.23 -7.27 -19.04
C SER A 228 7.01 -6.75 -19.82
N LEU A 229 6.77 -5.43 -19.81
CA LEU A 229 5.57 -4.78 -20.30
C LEU A 229 5.89 -3.44 -20.98
#